data_AF-A0A811N340-F1
#
_entry.id   AF-A0A811N340-F1
#
_cell.length_a   1.000
_cell.length_b   1.000
_cell.length_c   1.000
_cell.angle_alpha   90.00
_cell.angle_beta   90.00
_cell.angle_gamma   90.00
#
_symmetry.space_group_name_H-M   'P 1'
#
loop_
_entity.id
_entity.type
_entity.pdbx_description
1 polymer ?
#
loop_
_entity_poly.entity_id
_entity_poly.type
_entity_poly.pdbx_seq_one_letter_code
_entity_poly.pdbx_strand_id
1 'polypeptide(L)'
;MDIIVGLDAAVKDGVDVLSSSIGAYSGMQFNYDPIAIAAFKAMERGIFVSCVAGNAGPDPGTVGNGAPWMLTVAASSMDRAIQTNVKLGDGEEFHGESLFQPRNNSAADPLPLVYPGADGFDASRDCSVLRGAEVTGKVVLCESRGLSGRIEAGQIVAAYGGVGMIVMNKAAEGYTTFADAHVLPVSHVSYEAGAKIMAYLNSTANGTASIDFKGTIIGSYPSPTVTFSSRGPSKASLGILKPDITGPGMNILTAWAPSDSHTEFSDGGADLSFFVESGTSTSTPHLSGIAALLKTLHPDWSPAAIKLAIRRELLLRTHASYTHAWEGRERS
;
A
#
# COMPACT_ATOMS: atom_id res chain seq x y z
N MET A 1 24.62 -10.44 5.99
CA MET A 1 25.91 -10.73 5.31
C MET A 1 25.70 -10.90 3.81
N ASP A 2 24.55 -11.45 3.37
CA ASP A 2 24.32 -11.78 1.94
C ASP A 2 23.99 -10.59 1.03
N ILE A 3 23.37 -9.52 1.56
CA ILE A 3 23.01 -8.33 0.76
C ILE A 3 24.25 -7.68 0.13
N ILE A 4 25.35 -7.58 0.88
CA ILE A 4 26.61 -6.99 0.37
C ILE A 4 27.18 -7.85 -0.75
N VAL A 5 27.14 -9.18 -0.60
CA VAL A 5 27.64 -10.12 -1.59
C VAL A 5 26.85 -10.01 -2.89
N GLY A 6 25.52 -9.95 -2.83
CA GLY A 6 24.67 -9.77 -4.00
C GLY A 6 24.90 -8.44 -4.71
N LEU A 7 25.01 -7.34 -3.97
CA LEU A 7 25.27 -6.03 -4.56
C LEU A 7 26.68 -5.95 -5.18
N ASP A 8 27.70 -6.51 -4.53
CA ASP A 8 29.07 -6.54 -5.06
C ASP A 8 29.17 -7.41 -6.33
N ALA A 9 28.46 -8.55 -6.37
CA ALA A 9 28.35 -9.38 -7.57
C ALA A 9 27.70 -8.61 -8.73
N ALA A 10 26.54 -7.98 -8.50
CA ALA A 10 25.86 -7.22 -9.55
C ALA A 10 26.70 -6.05 -10.10
N VAL A 11 27.47 -5.38 -9.22
CA VAL A 11 28.42 -4.34 -9.64
C VAL A 11 29.58 -4.91 -10.46
N LYS A 12 30.06 -6.12 -10.16
CA LYS A 12 31.10 -6.80 -10.96
C LYS A 12 30.58 -7.27 -12.32
N ASP A 13 29.33 -7.72 -12.37
CA ASP A 13 28.67 -8.15 -13.60
C ASP A 13 28.37 -6.97 -14.54
N GLY A 14 28.51 -5.73 -14.06
CA GLY A 14 28.42 -4.53 -14.90
C GLY A 14 26.98 -4.13 -15.23
N VAL A 15 26.04 -4.37 -14.31
CA VAL A 15 24.64 -3.94 -14.50
C VAL A 15 24.53 -2.42 -14.63
N ASP A 16 23.55 -1.93 -15.41
CA ASP A 16 23.32 -0.50 -15.56
C ASP A 16 22.51 0.12 -14.41
N VAL A 17 21.59 -0.66 -13.84
CA VAL A 17 20.63 -0.23 -12.82
C VAL A 17 20.49 -1.29 -11.73
N LEU A 18 20.58 -0.87 -10.47
CA LEU A 18 20.31 -1.65 -9.27
C LEU A 18 18.98 -1.21 -8.65
N SER A 19 18.02 -2.14 -8.61
CA SER A 19 16.76 -1.98 -7.90
C SER A 19 16.85 -2.71 -6.56
N SER A 20 16.81 -1.96 -5.45
CA SER A 20 16.92 -2.54 -4.11
C SER A 20 15.65 -2.29 -3.30
N SER A 21 14.81 -3.32 -3.24
CA SER A 21 13.59 -3.32 -2.43
C SER A 21 13.82 -3.72 -0.96
N ILE A 22 14.95 -3.28 -0.41
CA ILE A 22 15.40 -3.60 0.95
C ILE A 22 15.70 -2.30 1.71
N GLY A 23 15.11 -2.15 2.90
CA GLY A 23 15.27 -0.97 3.75
C GLY A 23 16.45 -1.09 4.70
N ALA A 24 17.22 -0.01 4.86
CA ALA A 24 18.10 0.18 6.02
C ALA A 24 17.33 0.68 7.25
N TYR A 25 17.92 0.58 8.44
CA TYR A 25 17.36 1.17 9.64
C TYR A 25 17.43 2.70 9.60
N SER A 26 16.33 3.38 9.95
CA SER A 26 16.30 4.85 10.03
C SER A 26 17.37 5.38 11.00
N GLY A 27 18.22 6.28 10.50
CA GLY A 27 19.27 6.94 11.28
C GLY A 27 20.60 6.18 11.37
N MET A 28 20.74 5.04 10.70
CA MET A 28 22.03 4.39 10.55
C MET A 28 23.00 5.31 9.78
N GLN A 29 24.20 5.55 10.31
CA GLN A 29 25.22 6.34 9.63
C GLN A 29 25.72 5.60 8.38
N PHE A 30 25.99 6.33 7.30
CA PHE A 30 26.28 5.72 5.99
C PHE A 30 27.50 4.81 5.97
N ASN A 31 28.49 5.02 6.83
CA ASN A 31 29.69 4.18 6.95
C ASN A 31 29.44 2.86 7.70
N TYR A 32 28.27 2.70 8.33
CA TYR A 32 27.82 1.45 8.95
C TYR A 32 26.65 0.81 8.20
N ASP A 33 26.07 1.52 7.23
CA ASP A 33 24.97 1.02 6.41
C ASP A 33 25.52 0.27 5.18
N PRO A 34 25.36 -1.07 5.12
CA PRO A 34 25.86 -1.86 4.00
C PRO A 34 25.21 -1.51 2.66
N ILE A 35 23.95 -1.08 2.66
CA ILE A 35 23.24 -0.66 1.45
C ILE A 35 23.81 0.67 0.97
N ALA A 36 24.05 1.62 1.88
CA ALA A 36 24.66 2.90 1.53
C ALA A 36 26.08 2.73 0.98
N ILE A 37 26.92 1.91 1.62
CA ILE A 37 28.30 1.63 1.17
C ILE A 37 28.30 0.99 -0.22
N ALA A 38 27.48 -0.04 -0.43
CA ALA A 38 27.39 -0.72 -1.72
C ALA A 38 26.85 0.22 -2.82
N ALA A 39 25.82 1.01 -2.52
CA ALA A 39 25.27 1.99 -3.46
C ALA A 39 26.29 3.07 -3.84
N PHE A 40 27.17 3.46 -2.91
CA PHE A 40 28.24 4.41 -3.19
C PHE A 40 29.22 3.84 -4.23
N LYS A 41 29.69 2.60 -4.01
CA LYS A 41 30.60 1.91 -4.94
C LYS A 41 29.97 1.67 -6.31
N ALA A 42 28.67 1.38 -6.35
CA ALA A 42 27.93 1.24 -7.61
C ALA A 42 27.89 2.57 -8.38
N MET A 43 27.55 3.67 -7.69
CA MET A 43 27.54 5.02 -8.26
C MET A 43 28.91 5.43 -8.82
N GLU A 44 30.01 5.13 -8.13
CA GLU A 44 31.38 5.40 -8.61
C GLU A 44 31.70 4.69 -9.93
N ARG A 45 31.02 3.59 -10.24
CA ARG A 45 31.15 2.84 -11.49
C ARG A 45 30.09 3.21 -12.54
N GLY A 46 29.32 4.28 -12.30
CA GLY A 46 28.30 4.76 -13.23
C GLY A 46 27.00 3.93 -13.21
N ILE A 47 26.79 3.10 -12.19
CA ILE A 47 25.59 2.27 -12.02
C ILE A 47 24.55 3.07 -11.22
N PHE A 48 23.32 3.13 -11.75
CA PHE A 48 22.23 3.82 -11.07
C PHE A 48 21.63 2.94 -9.96
N VAL A 49 21.35 3.52 -8.80
CA VAL A 49 20.79 2.79 -7.66
C VAL A 49 19.51 3.46 -7.18
N SER A 50 18.43 2.69 -7.12
CA SER A 50 17.18 3.08 -6.46
C SER A 50 16.87 2.15 -5.30
N CYS A 51 16.48 2.74 -4.17
CA CYS A 51 16.14 2.02 -2.96
C CYS A 51 14.79 2.46 -2.40
N VAL A 52 14.15 1.57 -1.66
CA VAL A 52 12.90 1.85 -0.94
C VAL A 52 13.08 2.93 0.12
N ALA A 53 12.07 3.78 0.33
CA ALA A 53 12.04 4.66 1.50
C ALA A 53 11.81 3.89 2.81
N GLY A 54 11.05 2.79 2.73
CA GLY A 54 10.53 2.03 3.87
C GLY A 54 9.02 2.22 4.05
N ASN A 55 8.42 1.36 4.87
CA ASN A 55 6.97 1.31 5.10
C ASN A 55 6.59 1.63 6.55
N ALA A 56 7.44 2.39 7.26
CA ALA A 56 7.28 2.70 8.68
C ALA A 56 6.71 4.12 8.91
N GLY A 57 6.08 4.71 7.89
CA GLY A 57 5.32 5.95 8.06
C GLY A 57 4.04 5.75 8.88
N PRO A 58 3.28 6.81 9.14
CA PRO A 58 3.41 8.17 8.58
C PRO A 58 4.32 9.11 9.39
N ASP A 59 4.87 8.65 10.51
CA ASP A 59 5.62 9.53 11.43
C ASP A 59 6.89 10.11 10.78
N PRO A 60 7.30 11.34 11.14
CA PRO A 60 8.52 11.96 10.65
C PRO A 60 9.79 11.16 10.98
N GLY A 61 10.77 11.20 10.08
CA GLY A 61 12.09 10.61 10.31
C GLY A 61 12.10 9.08 10.30
N THR A 62 11.19 8.46 9.57
CA THR A 62 11.05 7.00 9.44
C THR A 62 11.72 6.44 8.17
N VAL A 63 12.27 7.31 7.31
CA VAL A 63 13.02 6.90 6.11
C VAL A 63 14.31 6.14 6.47
N GLY A 64 14.47 4.95 5.89
CA GLY A 64 15.62 4.09 6.12
C GLY A 64 16.80 4.40 5.18
N ASN A 65 16.56 4.31 3.87
CA ASN A 65 17.58 4.52 2.85
C ASN A 65 17.76 6.02 2.56
N GLY A 66 18.57 6.69 3.38
CA GLY A 66 18.74 8.14 3.37
C GLY A 66 19.93 8.68 2.57
N ALA A 67 20.74 7.82 1.94
CA ALA A 67 22.02 8.23 1.35
C ALA A 67 21.84 9.15 0.12
N PRO A 68 22.67 10.20 -0.06
CA PRO A 68 22.51 11.16 -1.16
C PRO A 68 22.66 10.56 -2.57
N TRP A 69 23.52 9.55 -2.71
CA TRP A 69 23.91 8.92 -3.97
C TRP A 69 22.96 7.82 -4.46
N MET A 70 21.82 7.61 -3.81
CA MET A 70 20.76 6.71 -4.28
C MET A 70 19.46 7.49 -4.51
N LEU A 71 18.62 7.01 -5.42
CA LEU A 71 17.23 7.46 -5.54
C LEU A 71 16.37 6.75 -4.49
N THR A 72 15.87 7.47 -3.49
CA THR A 72 14.99 6.91 -2.46
C THR A 72 13.54 7.08 -2.84
N VAL A 73 12.81 5.98 -2.99
CA VAL A 73 11.47 5.94 -3.59
C VAL A 73 10.39 5.68 -2.53
N ALA A 74 9.45 6.61 -2.41
CA ALA A 74 8.22 6.47 -1.63
C ALA A 74 7.14 5.70 -2.41
N ALA A 75 6.09 5.24 -1.71
CA ALA A 75 4.95 4.55 -2.33
C ALA A 75 3.68 5.39 -2.22
N SER A 76 3.02 5.58 -3.36
CA SER A 76 1.73 6.25 -3.44
C SER A 76 0.66 5.40 -4.13
N SER A 77 -0.61 5.77 -3.94
CA SER A 77 -1.72 5.23 -4.70
C SER A 77 -1.66 5.61 -6.19
N MET A 78 -2.48 4.92 -6.98
CA MET A 78 -2.82 5.26 -8.35
C MET A 78 -4.33 5.49 -8.47
N ASP A 79 -4.82 5.90 -9.63
CA ASP A 79 -6.25 6.19 -9.88
C ASP A 79 -7.08 4.95 -10.21
N ARG A 80 -6.44 3.78 -10.28
CA ARG A 80 -7.11 2.48 -10.33
C ARG A 80 -7.52 2.05 -8.92
N ALA A 81 -8.76 1.63 -8.75
CA ALA A 81 -9.26 0.98 -7.54
C ALA A 81 -9.98 -0.34 -7.87
N ILE A 82 -9.93 -1.31 -6.96
CA ILE A 82 -10.71 -2.56 -7.06
C ILE A 82 -11.91 -2.41 -6.14
N GLN A 83 -12.92 -1.71 -6.63
CA GLN A 83 -13.91 -1.04 -5.80
C GLN A 83 -14.95 -2.00 -5.21
N THR A 84 -15.25 -1.73 -3.94
CA THR A 84 -16.40 -2.23 -3.20
C THR A 84 -17.21 -1.06 -2.66
N ASN A 85 -18.50 -1.25 -2.46
CA ASN A 85 -19.35 -0.27 -1.80
C ASN A 85 -20.01 -0.91 -0.57
N VAL A 86 -19.78 -0.31 0.59
CA VAL A 86 -20.49 -0.65 1.83
C VAL A 86 -21.75 0.18 1.89
N LYS A 87 -22.92 -0.46 1.93
CA LYS A 87 -24.21 0.21 2.12
C LYS A 87 -24.76 -0.14 3.50
N LEU A 88 -25.04 0.89 4.28
CA LEU A 88 -25.61 0.77 5.62
C LEU A 88 -27.15 0.77 5.56
N GLY A 89 -27.78 0.27 6.63
CA GLY A 89 -29.24 0.20 6.71
C GLY A 89 -29.96 1.56 6.79
N ASP A 90 -29.23 2.65 7.06
CA ASP A 90 -29.75 4.03 6.97
C ASP A 90 -29.67 4.62 5.54
N GLY A 91 -29.09 3.88 4.59
CA GLY A 91 -28.94 4.27 3.21
C GLY A 91 -27.64 5.00 2.88
N GLU A 92 -26.76 5.26 3.86
CA GLU A 92 -25.43 5.79 3.56
C GLU A 92 -24.56 4.74 2.85
N GLU A 93 -23.70 5.21 1.95
CA GLU A 93 -22.85 4.38 1.11
C GLU A 93 -21.40 4.86 1.16
N PHE A 94 -20.47 3.92 1.33
CA PHE A 94 -19.04 4.18 1.46
C PHE A 94 -18.22 3.33 0.49
N HIS A 95 -17.28 3.97 -0.20
CA HIS A 95 -16.36 3.27 -1.07
C HIS A 95 -15.24 2.59 -0.28
N GLY A 96 -14.87 1.40 -0.71
CA GLY A 96 -13.71 0.66 -0.25
C GLY A 96 -13.07 -0.13 -1.38
N GLU A 97 -12.13 -1.01 -1.02
CA GLU A 97 -11.48 -1.91 -1.97
C GLU A 97 -11.38 -3.34 -1.46
N SER A 98 -11.37 -4.29 -2.41
CA SER A 98 -11.14 -5.72 -2.16
C SER A 98 -10.88 -6.47 -3.46
N LEU A 99 -9.94 -7.42 -3.44
CA LEU A 99 -9.75 -8.36 -4.55
C LEU A 99 -10.78 -9.49 -4.56
N PHE A 100 -11.46 -9.74 -3.45
CA PHE A 100 -12.60 -10.65 -3.46
C PHE A 100 -13.70 -10.04 -4.33
N GLN A 101 -13.96 -10.63 -5.50
CA GLN A 101 -14.90 -10.12 -6.50
C GLN A 101 -15.73 -11.30 -7.04
N PRO A 102 -16.80 -11.72 -6.32
CA PRO A 102 -17.58 -12.90 -6.68
C PRO A 102 -18.36 -12.65 -7.98
N ARG A 103 -18.50 -13.68 -8.83
CA ARG A 103 -19.22 -13.57 -10.12
C ARG A 103 -20.69 -13.17 -9.96
N ASN A 104 -21.31 -13.62 -8.87
CA ASN A 104 -22.65 -13.20 -8.46
C ASN A 104 -22.52 -12.28 -7.25
N ASN A 105 -23.15 -11.10 -7.32
CA ASN A 105 -23.06 -10.06 -6.29
C ASN A 105 -24.00 -10.35 -5.09
N SER A 106 -23.98 -11.59 -4.59
CA SER A 106 -24.94 -12.10 -3.60
C SER A 106 -24.76 -11.53 -2.18
N ALA A 107 -23.72 -10.75 -1.92
CA ALA A 107 -23.49 -10.04 -0.65
C ALA A 107 -24.24 -8.68 -0.55
N ALA A 108 -25.15 -8.42 -1.50
CA ALA A 108 -25.98 -7.22 -1.57
C ALA A 108 -27.15 -7.19 -0.56
N ASP A 109 -27.51 -8.34 0.04
CA ASP A 109 -28.58 -8.37 1.03
C ASP A 109 -28.09 -7.78 2.36
N PRO A 110 -28.79 -6.81 2.97
CA PRO A 110 -28.41 -6.24 4.25
C PRO A 110 -28.40 -7.28 5.36
N LEU A 111 -27.26 -7.45 6.00
CA LEU A 111 -27.06 -8.39 7.11
C LEU A 111 -26.72 -7.63 8.39
N PRO A 112 -26.97 -8.21 9.58
CA PRO A 112 -26.61 -7.56 10.84
C PRO A 112 -25.13 -7.20 10.86
N LEU A 113 -24.83 -5.95 11.25
CA LEU A 113 -23.48 -5.44 11.40
C LEU A 113 -23.09 -5.43 12.88
N VAL A 114 -21.90 -5.92 13.20
CA VAL A 114 -21.38 -5.96 14.58
C VAL A 114 -19.95 -5.45 14.67
N TYR A 115 -19.60 -4.94 15.85
CA TYR A 115 -18.24 -4.50 16.18
C TYR A 115 -17.76 -5.20 17.46
N PRO A 116 -16.95 -6.27 17.35
CA PRO A 116 -16.45 -7.03 18.51
C PRO A 116 -15.58 -6.22 19.46
N GLY A 117 -14.98 -5.14 18.96
CA GLY A 117 -14.15 -4.21 19.74
C GLY A 117 -14.90 -3.41 20.80
N ALA A 118 -16.22 -3.56 20.94
CA ALA A 118 -17.02 -2.92 21.98
C ALA A 118 -16.63 -3.34 23.40
N ASP A 119 -15.93 -4.48 23.55
CA ASP A 119 -15.39 -4.95 24.83
C ASP A 119 -14.09 -4.24 25.26
N GLY A 120 -13.53 -3.37 24.40
CA GLY A 120 -12.37 -2.53 24.69
C GLY A 120 -11.01 -3.22 24.51
N PHE A 121 -10.96 -4.48 24.06
CA PHE A 121 -9.69 -5.18 23.82
C PHE A 121 -9.22 -5.01 22.37
N ASP A 122 -7.95 -4.63 22.17
CA ASP A 122 -7.37 -4.43 20.84
C ASP A 122 -7.48 -5.68 19.94
N ALA A 123 -7.32 -6.87 20.51
CA ALA A 123 -7.46 -8.13 19.78
C ALA A 123 -8.90 -8.40 19.30
N SER A 124 -9.91 -7.86 19.98
CA SER A 124 -11.30 -7.91 19.50
C SER A 124 -11.54 -6.85 18.43
N ARG A 125 -10.96 -5.65 18.60
CA ARG A 125 -11.09 -4.51 17.66
C ARG A 125 -10.56 -4.84 16.28
N ASP A 126 -9.41 -5.51 16.18
CA ASP A 126 -8.79 -5.92 14.91
C ASP A 126 -9.17 -7.35 14.48
N CYS A 127 -10.17 -7.94 15.15
CA CYS A 127 -10.70 -9.27 14.89
C CYS A 127 -9.66 -10.41 14.97
N SER A 128 -8.60 -10.24 15.76
CA SER A 128 -7.64 -11.31 16.09
C SER A 128 -8.22 -12.37 17.01
N VAL A 129 -9.12 -11.95 17.89
CA VAL A 129 -9.82 -12.82 18.84
C VAL A 129 -11.31 -12.51 18.77
N LEU A 130 -12.12 -13.52 18.45
CA LEU A 130 -13.57 -13.39 18.30
C LEU A 130 -14.31 -14.37 19.21
N ARG A 131 -15.58 -14.07 19.49
CA ARG A 131 -16.53 -14.97 20.15
C ARG A 131 -17.58 -15.39 19.13
N GLY A 132 -17.73 -16.69 18.86
CA GLY A 132 -18.57 -17.18 17.75
C GLY A 132 -20.01 -16.68 17.77
N ALA A 133 -20.64 -16.67 18.95
CA ALA A 133 -22.02 -16.18 19.12
C ALA A 133 -22.23 -14.71 18.73
N GLU A 134 -21.16 -13.91 18.75
CA GLU A 134 -21.21 -12.49 18.40
C GLU A 134 -21.21 -12.27 16.88
N VAL A 135 -20.47 -13.09 16.13
CA VAL A 135 -20.16 -12.85 14.70
C VAL A 135 -20.85 -13.81 13.72
N THR A 136 -21.33 -14.97 14.18
CA THR A 136 -21.93 -15.99 13.30
C THR A 136 -23.11 -15.40 12.51
N GLY A 137 -23.06 -15.49 11.17
CA GLY A 137 -24.11 -15.01 10.27
C GLY A 137 -24.17 -13.48 10.09
N LYS A 138 -23.13 -12.75 10.49
CA LYS A 138 -23.10 -11.28 10.48
C LYS A 138 -21.95 -10.70 9.65
N VAL A 139 -22.07 -9.42 9.31
CA VAL A 139 -20.95 -8.61 8.81
C VAL A 139 -20.20 -8.04 10.01
N VAL A 140 -18.88 -8.21 10.03
CA VAL A 140 -18.03 -7.82 11.16
C VAL A 140 -17.21 -6.59 10.80
N LEU A 141 -17.34 -5.52 11.56
CA LEU A 141 -16.47 -4.35 11.49
C LEU A 141 -15.18 -4.65 12.27
N CYS A 142 -14.03 -4.47 11.63
CA CYS A 142 -12.70 -4.71 12.20
C CYS A 142 -11.79 -3.52 11.94
N GLU A 143 -10.95 -3.15 12.90
CA GLU A 143 -9.86 -2.18 12.68
C GLU A 143 -8.73 -2.79 11.83
N SER A 144 -8.11 -1.95 11.02
CA SER A 144 -6.95 -2.32 10.21
C SER A 144 -5.77 -2.76 11.08
N ARG A 145 -5.13 -3.85 10.65
CA ARG A 145 -3.86 -4.37 11.19
C ARG A 145 -2.62 -3.73 10.54
N GLY A 146 -2.79 -2.66 9.75
CA GLY A 146 -1.71 -2.04 8.99
C GLY A 146 -1.35 -2.90 7.78
N LEU A 147 -0.05 -3.06 7.49
CA LEU A 147 0.44 -3.72 6.27
C LEU A 147 0.37 -5.25 6.24
N SER A 148 0.15 -5.90 7.38
CA SER A 148 0.12 -7.36 7.52
C SER A 148 -1.12 -7.82 8.28
N GLY A 149 -1.49 -9.10 8.13
CA GLY A 149 -2.54 -9.74 8.95
C GLY A 149 -3.98 -9.39 8.58
N ARG A 150 -4.22 -8.51 7.60
CA ARG A 150 -5.57 -8.17 7.11
C ARG A 150 -6.28 -9.39 6.50
N ILE A 151 -5.55 -10.15 5.70
CA ILE A 151 -6.02 -11.41 5.12
C ILE A 151 -6.36 -12.43 6.21
N GLU A 152 -5.47 -12.60 7.19
CA GLU A 152 -5.66 -13.48 8.35
C GLU A 152 -6.90 -13.08 9.17
N ALA A 153 -7.14 -11.77 9.36
CA ALA A 153 -8.37 -11.29 10.01
C ALA A 153 -9.63 -11.80 9.29
N GLY A 154 -9.63 -11.77 7.96
CA GLY A 154 -10.72 -12.34 7.15
C GLY A 154 -10.87 -13.85 7.35
N GLN A 155 -9.77 -14.59 7.40
CA GLN A 155 -9.79 -16.03 7.68
C GLN A 155 -10.38 -16.33 9.07
N ILE A 156 -10.01 -15.55 10.08
CA ILE A 156 -10.55 -15.66 11.44
C ILE A 156 -12.05 -15.36 11.46
N VAL A 157 -12.49 -14.26 10.83
CA VAL A 157 -13.92 -13.92 10.74
C VAL A 157 -14.72 -15.05 10.08
N ALA A 158 -14.24 -15.59 8.97
CA ALA A 158 -14.87 -16.72 8.29
C ALA A 158 -14.91 -17.99 9.16
N ALA A 159 -13.82 -18.31 9.86
CA ALA A 159 -13.73 -19.48 10.73
C ALA A 159 -14.71 -19.43 11.91
N TYR A 160 -15.05 -18.23 12.39
CA TYR A 160 -16.05 -18.02 13.44
C TYR A 160 -17.49 -17.86 12.88
N GLY A 161 -17.69 -18.09 11.58
CA GLY A 161 -19.00 -18.07 10.93
C GLY A 161 -19.48 -16.69 10.49
N GLY A 162 -18.62 -15.68 10.51
CA GLY A 162 -18.91 -14.38 9.90
C GLY A 162 -19.07 -14.51 8.39
N VAL A 163 -20.00 -13.74 7.82
CA VAL A 163 -20.37 -13.83 6.40
C VAL A 163 -19.89 -12.63 5.58
N GLY A 164 -19.35 -11.61 6.25
CA GLY A 164 -18.62 -10.52 5.63
C GLY A 164 -17.77 -9.76 6.64
N MET A 165 -16.82 -8.96 6.15
CA MET A 165 -15.97 -8.11 6.98
C MET A 165 -15.84 -6.71 6.38
N ILE A 166 -15.87 -5.69 7.23
CA ILE A 166 -15.49 -4.33 6.84
C ILE A 166 -14.22 -4.00 7.62
N VAL A 167 -13.12 -3.73 6.91
CA VAL A 167 -11.87 -3.28 7.54
C VAL A 167 -11.85 -1.76 7.52
N MET A 168 -11.82 -1.13 8.70
CA MET A 168 -11.71 0.32 8.83
C MET A 168 -10.27 0.73 9.19
N ASN A 169 -9.74 1.70 8.47
CA ASN A 169 -8.46 2.30 8.79
C ASN A 169 -8.43 2.93 10.18
N LYS A 170 -7.25 2.96 10.78
CA LYS A 170 -6.92 3.86 11.89
C LYS A 170 -6.63 5.26 11.37
N ALA A 171 -6.68 6.25 12.26
CA ALA A 171 -6.46 7.66 11.90
C ALA A 171 -5.15 7.90 11.12
N ALA A 172 -4.09 7.16 11.47
CA ALA A 172 -2.78 7.25 10.81
C ALA A 172 -2.77 6.75 9.36
N GLU A 173 -3.73 5.91 8.96
CA GLU A 173 -3.82 5.30 7.63
C GLU A 173 -4.70 6.12 6.66
N GLY A 174 -5.51 7.05 7.17
CA GLY A 174 -6.26 8.01 6.35
C GLY A 174 -7.13 7.36 5.27
N TYR A 175 -6.95 7.79 4.01
CA TYR A 175 -7.74 7.35 2.85
C TYR A 175 -7.20 6.09 2.14
N THR A 176 -6.12 5.51 2.62
CA THR A 176 -5.45 4.41 1.92
C THR A 176 -6.14 3.08 2.16
N THR A 177 -6.55 2.41 1.09
CA THR A 177 -7.22 1.11 1.14
C THR A 177 -6.37 0.04 0.45
N PHE A 178 -6.39 -1.19 0.99
CA PHE A 178 -5.70 -2.33 0.41
C PHE A 178 -6.72 -3.26 -0.25
N ALA A 179 -6.49 -3.59 -1.51
CA ALA A 179 -7.31 -4.52 -2.26
C ALA A 179 -6.83 -5.96 -2.00
N ASP A 180 -7.07 -6.48 -0.80
CA ASP A 180 -6.62 -7.82 -0.44
C ASP A 180 -7.53 -8.92 -0.97
N ALA A 181 -6.95 -10.08 -1.27
CA ALA A 181 -7.69 -11.29 -1.63
C ALA A 181 -8.17 -11.97 -0.34
N HIS A 182 -9.41 -11.72 0.06
CA HIS A 182 -10.01 -12.34 1.24
C HIS A 182 -10.72 -13.65 0.91
N VAL A 183 -10.91 -14.53 1.90
CA VAL A 183 -11.69 -15.79 1.76
C VAL A 183 -13.21 -15.61 1.82
N LEU A 184 -13.68 -14.40 2.15
CA LEU A 184 -15.09 -14.03 2.29
C LEU A 184 -15.32 -12.62 1.72
N PRO A 185 -16.57 -12.16 1.59
CA PRO A 185 -16.87 -10.78 1.23
C PRO A 185 -16.23 -9.77 2.19
N VAL A 186 -15.31 -8.94 1.70
CA VAL A 186 -14.65 -7.90 2.50
C VAL A 186 -14.61 -6.58 1.76
N SER A 187 -14.67 -5.48 2.51
CA SER A 187 -14.40 -4.12 2.02
C SER A 187 -13.44 -3.40 2.96
N HIS A 188 -12.28 -2.97 2.47
CA HIS A 188 -11.39 -2.07 3.21
C HIS A 188 -11.77 -0.63 2.93
N VAL A 189 -12.18 0.13 3.95
CA VAL A 189 -12.62 1.53 3.85
C VAL A 189 -11.66 2.51 4.54
N SER A 190 -11.74 3.78 4.12
CA SER A 190 -10.96 4.87 4.71
C SER A 190 -11.30 5.11 6.19
N TYR A 191 -10.44 5.86 6.90
CA TYR A 191 -10.68 6.22 8.30
C TYR A 191 -11.97 7.05 8.44
N GLU A 192 -12.20 7.98 7.50
CA GLU A 192 -13.40 8.83 7.51
C GLU A 192 -14.67 7.98 7.36
N ALA A 193 -14.68 7.04 6.42
CA ALA A 193 -15.79 6.11 6.24
C ALA A 193 -15.97 5.21 7.48
N GLY A 194 -14.88 4.66 8.00
CA GLY A 194 -14.89 3.86 9.23
C GLY A 194 -15.50 4.58 10.42
N ALA A 195 -15.15 5.85 10.63
CA ALA A 195 -15.70 6.66 11.71
C ALA A 195 -17.22 6.86 11.58
N LYS A 196 -17.71 7.06 10.35
CA LYS A 196 -19.15 7.18 10.04
C LYS A 196 -19.90 5.85 10.23
N ILE A 197 -19.33 4.74 9.77
CA ILE A 197 -19.89 3.40 9.99
C ILE A 197 -19.96 3.09 11.50
N MET A 198 -18.93 3.46 12.27
CA MET A 198 -18.93 3.28 13.72
C MET A 198 -19.98 4.18 14.40
N ALA A 199 -20.15 5.42 13.95
CA ALA A 199 -21.19 6.32 14.45
C ALA A 199 -22.61 5.77 14.17
N TYR A 200 -22.84 5.22 12.96
CA TYR A 200 -24.07 4.52 12.61
C TYR A 200 -24.36 3.36 13.56
N LEU A 201 -23.38 2.48 13.80
CA LEU A 201 -23.52 1.37 14.73
C LEU A 201 -23.89 1.81 16.15
N ASN A 202 -23.37 2.95 16.61
CA ASN A 202 -23.69 3.50 17.93
C ASN A 202 -25.09 4.16 17.99
N SER A 203 -25.69 4.45 16.83
CA SER A 203 -27.00 5.12 16.72
C SER A 203 -28.20 4.17 16.68
N THR A 204 -27.97 2.88 16.41
CA THR A 204 -29.04 1.87 16.25
C THR A 204 -28.67 0.53 16.86
N ALA A 205 -29.63 -0.12 17.50
CA ALA A 205 -29.43 -1.47 18.06
C ALA A 205 -29.47 -2.57 16.98
N ASN A 206 -30.03 -2.29 15.80
CA ASN A 206 -30.22 -3.24 14.70
C ASN A 206 -29.53 -2.75 13.43
N GLY A 207 -28.27 -2.32 13.55
CA GLY A 207 -27.47 -1.89 12.42
C GLY A 207 -27.29 -3.01 11.39
N THR A 208 -27.39 -2.68 10.11
CA THR A 208 -27.15 -3.62 9.02
C THR A 208 -26.18 -3.04 8.00
N ALA A 209 -25.49 -3.92 7.28
CA ALA A 209 -24.63 -3.56 6.17
C ALA A 209 -24.69 -4.62 5.06
N SER A 210 -24.42 -4.17 3.83
CA SER A 210 -24.18 -5.02 2.66
C SER A 210 -22.93 -4.53 1.93
N ILE A 211 -22.31 -5.43 1.14
CA ILE A 211 -21.09 -5.11 0.39
C ILE A 211 -21.32 -5.45 -1.08
N ASP A 212 -21.37 -4.41 -1.92
CA ASP A 212 -21.43 -4.55 -3.37
C ASP A 212 -20.03 -4.56 -3.97
N PHE A 213 -19.78 -5.47 -4.91
CA PHE A 213 -18.53 -5.57 -5.65
C PHE A 213 -18.68 -4.92 -7.04
N LYS A 214 -17.80 -3.96 -7.37
CA LYS A 214 -17.88 -3.18 -8.63
C LYS A 214 -16.77 -3.53 -9.63
N GLY A 215 -15.82 -4.38 -9.25
CA GLY A 215 -14.65 -4.70 -10.07
C GLY A 215 -13.63 -3.56 -10.13
N THR A 216 -12.81 -3.56 -11.17
CA THR A 216 -11.79 -2.53 -11.37
C THR A 216 -12.40 -1.26 -11.97
N ILE A 217 -12.17 -0.13 -11.31
CA ILE A 217 -12.48 1.20 -11.83
C ILE A 217 -11.19 2.01 -12.02
N ILE A 218 -11.25 3.02 -12.88
CA ILE A 218 -10.15 3.96 -13.16
C ILE A 218 -10.69 5.38 -12.96
N GLY A 219 -9.86 6.28 -12.43
CA GLY A 219 -10.25 7.66 -12.11
C GLY A 219 -10.74 7.83 -10.67
N SER A 220 -10.32 6.95 -9.75
CA SER A 220 -10.62 7.09 -8.33
C SER A 220 -9.94 8.32 -7.73
N TYR A 221 -10.64 8.99 -6.81
CA TYR A 221 -10.17 10.18 -6.11
C TYR A 221 -10.34 9.99 -4.59
N PRO A 222 -9.40 10.46 -3.75
CA PRO A 222 -8.17 11.17 -4.09
C PRO A 222 -7.03 10.27 -4.59
N SER A 223 -6.29 10.73 -5.61
CA SER A 223 -5.09 10.04 -6.12
C SER A 223 -4.10 11.02 -6.79
N PRO A 224 -2.77 10.86 -6.60
CA PRO A 224 -2.12 9.90 -5.70
C PRO A 224 -2.20 10.34 -4.23
N THR A 225 -2.26 9.38 -3.31
CA THR A 225 -2.14 9.60 -1.86
C THR A 225 -0.96 8.82 -1.29
N VAL A 226 -0.42 9.28 -0.16
CA VAL A 226 0.77 8.69 0.46
C VAL A 226 0.54 8.54 1.95
N THR A 227 0.52 7.33 2.50
CA THR A 227 0.22 7.07 3.92
C THR A 227 1.33 6.29 4.61
N PHE A 228 1.37 4.96 4.46
CA PHE A 228 2.32 4.04 5.13
C PHE A 228 3.79 4.26 4.75
N SER A 229 4.05 4.91 3.60
CA SER A 229 5.42 5.16 3.14
C SER A 229 6.19 5.96 4.18
N SER A 230 7.43 5.53 4.48
CA SER A 230 8.33 6.22 5.41
C SER A 230 8.60 7.67 4.99
N ARG A 231 8.80 8.54 5.98
CA ARG A 231 8.94 9.99 5.84
C ARG A 231 10.31 10.51 6.20
N GLY A 232 10.67 11.62 5.56
CA GLY A 232 11.80 12.44 5.99
C GLY A 232 11.54 13.14 7.34
N PRO A 233 12.54 13.88 7.84
CA PRO A 233 13.88 14.01 7.27
C PRO A 233 14.72 12.74 7.43
N SER A 234 15.78 12.59 6.62
CA SER A 234 16.78 11.55 6.86
C SER A 234 17.56 11.88 8.12
N LYS A 235 17.49 11.02 9.16
CA LYS A 235 18.24 11.22 10.41
C LYS A 235 19.76 11.18 10.20
N ALA A 236 20.23 10.45 9.20
CA ALA A 236 21.65 10.35 8.87
C ALA A 236 22.18 11.57 8.08
N SER A 237 21.30 12.35 7.45
CA SER A 237 21.67 13.56 6.73
C SER A 237 20.50 14.54 6.67
N LEU A 238 20.46 15.47 7.63
CA LEU A 238 19.37 16.44 7.74
C LEU A 238 19.37 17.50 6.62
N GLY A 239 20.53 17.75 5.99
CA GLY A 239 20.67 18.76 4.94
C GLY A 239 20.18 18.33 3.55
N ILE A 240 19.82 17.06 3.36
CA ILE A 240 19.40 16.51 2.06
C ILE A 240 18.01 15.88 2.21
N LEU A 241 17.04 16.43 1.46
CA LEU A 241 15.65 15.98 1.52
C LEU A 241 15.50 14.53 1.06
N LYS A 242 14.70 13.78 1.82
CA LYS A 242 14.30 12.40 1.56
C LYS A 242 12.84 12.18 1.98
N PRO A 243 12.11 11.24 1.34
CA PRO A 243 12.46 10.50 0.13
C PRO A 243 12.64 11.44 -1.09
N ASP A 244 13.29 10.96 -2.15
CA ASP A 244 13.58 11.79 -3.33
C ASP A 244 12.34 11.99 -4.21
N ILE A 245 11.49 10.97 -4.31
CA ILE A 245 10.34 10.92 -5.21
C ILE A 245 9.35 9.84 -4.73
N THR A 246 8.09 9.93 -5.16
CA THR A 246 7.11 8.85 -5.00
C THR A 246 6.86 8.13 -6.32
N GLY A 247 6.42 6.88 -6.25
CA GLY A 247 5.90 6.13 -7.39
C GLY A 247 4.70 5.27 -7.00
N PRO A 248 3.98 4.71 -7.98
CA PRO A 248 2.89 3.78 -7.72
C PRO A 248 3.41 2.58 -6.91
N GLY A 249 2.89 2.41 -5.70
CA GLY A 249 3.36 1.37 -4.78
C GLY A 249 2.23 0.76 -3.95
N MET A 250 1.00 0.91 -4.40
CA MET A 250 -0.20 0.47 -3.72
C MET A 250 -1.06 -0.33 -4.69
N ASN A 251 -1.54 -1.47 -4.21
CA ASN A 251 -2.35 -2.41 -4.95
C ASN A 251 -1.74 -2.69 -6.34
N ILE A 252 -0.44 -3.00 -6.41
CA ILE A 252 0.29 -3.28 -7.66
C ILE A 252 0.13 -4.75 -8.02
N LEU A 253 -0.37 -5.04 -9.22
CA LEU A 253 -0.39 -6.40 -9.76
C LEU A 253 1.02 -6.78 -10.22
N THR A 254 1.61 -7.82 -9.63
CA THR A 254 2.95 -8.31 -9.95
C THR A 254 2.92 -9.81 -10.22
N ALA A 255 3.93 -10.31 -10.94
CA ALA A 255 4.14 -11.75 -11.09
C ALA A 255 4.40 -12.38 -9.72
N TRP A 256 3.93 -13.61 -9.54
CA TRP A 256 4.07 -14.40 -8.33
C TRP A 256 4.46 -15.84 -8.65
N ALA A 257 5.28 -16.44 -7.80
CA ALA A 257 5.69 -17.82 -7.99
C ALA A 257 4.50 -18.77 -7.71
N PRO A 258 4.14 -19.67 -8.64
CA PRO A 258 3.07 -20.65 -8.42
C PRO A 258 3.27 -21.50 -7.15
N SER A 259 4.51 -21.82 -6.81
CA SER A 259 4.88 -22.59 -5.61
C SER A 259 4.59 -21.87 -4.29
N ASP A 260 4.50 -20.54 -4.34
CA ASP A 260 4.16 -19.70 -3.19
C ASP A 260 2.72 -19.18 -3.30
N SER A 261 1.88 -19.85 -4.10
CA SER A 261 0.51 -19.41 -4.32
C SER A 261 -0.34 -19.65 -3.07
N HIS A 262 -1.15 -18.64 -2.76
CA HIS A 262 -2.14 -18.70 -1.69
C HIS A 262 -3.38 -19.47 -2.15
N THR A 263 -3.30 -20.80 -2.11
CA THR A 263 -4.37 -21.71 -2.55
C THR A 263 -5.72 -21.41 -1.90
N GLU A 264 -5.72 -20.83 -0.69
CA GLU A 264 -6.91 -20.38 0.04
C GLU A 264 -7.72 -19.29 -0.67
N PHE A 265 -7.15 -18.60 -1.67
CA PHE A 265 -7.83 -17.57 -2.49
C PHE A 265 -8.07 -18.00 -3.94
N SER A 266 -7.72 -19.24 -4.30
CA SER A 266 -7.87 -19.73 -5.66
C SER A 266 -9.33 -20.11 -5.98
N ASP A 267 -9.90 -19.52 -7.04
CA ASP A 267 -11.19 -19.95 -7.59
C ASP A 267 -11.00 -21.29 -8.30
N GLY A 268 -11.09 -22.38 -7.54
CA GLY A 268 -11.00 -23.76 -8.07
C GLY A 268 -9.60 -24.38 -8.06
N GLY A 269 -8.69 -23.95 -7.17
CA GLY A 269 -7.40 -24.63 -6.98
C GLY A 269 -6.32 -24.31 -8.02
N ALA A 270 -6.50 -23.24 -8.81
CA ALA A 270 -5.49 -22.81 -9.79
C ALA A 270 -4.39 -21.97 -9.13
N ASP A 271 -3.13 -22.33 -9.39
CA ASP A 271 -1.98 -21.55 -8.93
C ASP A 271 -2.03 -20.12 -9.49
N LEU A 272 -2.00 -19.13 -8.60
CA LEU A 272 -1.97 -17.72 -9.00
C LEU A 272 -0.57 -17.34 -9.49
N SER A 273 -0.46 -17.04 -10.78
CA SER A 273 0.79 -16.52 -11.39
C SER A 273 0.98 -15.01 -11.16
N PHE A 274 -0.01 -14.35 -10.57
CA PHE A 274 0.02 -12.93 -10.24
C PHE A 274 -0.60 -12.68 -8.87
N PHE A 275 -0.09 -11.68 -8.17
CA PHE A 275 -0.61 -11.24 -6.88
C PHE A 275 -0.59 -9.72 -6.78
N VAL A 276 -1.47 -9.15 -5.95
CA VAL A 276 -1.52 -7.71 -5.71
C VAL A 276 -0.78 -7.39 -4.43
N GLU A 277 0.24 -6.56 -4.54
CA GLU A 277 1.12 -6.19 -3.43
C GLU A 277 1.16 -4.69 -3.21
N SER A 278 1.47 -4.29 -1.97
CA SER A 278 1.61 -2.89 -1.60
C SER A 278 2.88 -2.68 -0.78
N GLY A 279 3.62 -1.63 -1.12
CA GLY A 279 4.84 -1.26 -0.41
C GLY A 279 5.74 -0.37 -1.24
N THR A 280 6.66 0.33 -0.58
CA THR A 280 7.78 1.00 -1.27
C THR A 280 8.60 0.02 -2.13
N SER A 281 8.63 -1.25 -1.74
CA SER A 281 9.22 -2.35 -2.50
C SER A 281 8.62 -2.53 -3.90
N THR A 282 7.36 -2.14 -4.11
CA THR A 282 6.69 -2.19 -5.41
C THR A 282 6.86 -0.89 -6.21
N SER A 283 7.00 0.26 -5.54
CA SER A 283 7.26 1.53 -6.25
C SER A 283 8.71 1.65 -6.74
N THR A 284 9.68 1.13 -5.98
CA THR A 284 11.10 1.17 -6.34
C THR A 284 11.41 0.62 -7.74
N PRO A 285 10.96 -0.60 -8.12
CA PRO A 285 11.23 -1.14 -9.46
C PRO A 285 10.58 -0.35 -10.60
N HIS A 286 9.46 0.35 -10.38
CA HIS A 286 8.91 1.26 -11.39
C HIS A 286 9.91 2.37 -11.75
N LEU A 287 10.52 2.99 -10.73
CA LEU A 287 11.49 4.06 -10.93
C LEU A 287 12.83 3.52 -11.44
N SER A 288 13.21 2.29 -11.08
CA SER A 288 14.35 1.60 -11.70
C SER A 288 14.14 1.38 -13.20
N GLY A 289 12.94 0.96 -13.60
CA GLY A 289 12.59 0.79 -15.02
C GLY A 289 12.69 2.09 -15.80
N ILE A 290 12.18 3.20 -15.23
CA ILE A 290 12.32 4.54 -15.83
C ILE A 290 13.81 4.92 -15.96
N ALA A 291 14.61 4.66 -14.93
CA ALA A 291 16.05 4.92 -14.98
C ALA A 291 16.76 4.11 -16.08
N ALA A 292 16.39 2.84 -16.26
CA ALA A 292 16.94 2.00 -17.32
C ALA A 292 16.57 2.50 -18.72
N LEU A 293 15.33 2.95 -18.91
CA LEU A 293 14.90 3.57 -20.17
C LEU A 293 15.68 4.86 -20.45
N LEU A 294 15.85 5.73 -19.44
CA LEU A 294 16.66 6.94 -19.58
C LEU A 294 18.13 6.62 -19.90
N LYS A 295 18.71 5.58 -19.28
CA LYS A 295 20.07 5.13 -19.58
C LYS A 295 20.20 4.61 -21.01
N THR A 296 19.17 3.97 -21.54
CA THR A 296 19.13 3.52 -22.94
C THR A 296 19.10 4.70 -23.92
N LEU A 297 18.32 5.75 -23.61
CA LEU A 297 18.21 6.95 -24.44
C LEU A 297 19.41 7.89 -24.30
N HIS A 298 20.04 7.88 -23.13
CA HIS A 298 21.19 8.72 -22.79
C HIS A 298 22.31 7.89 -22.13
N PRO A 299 23.04 7.05 -22.90
CA PRO A 299 24.04 6.13 -22.36
C PRO A 299 25.20 6.82 -21.63
N ASP A 300 25.50 8.06 -22.02
CA ASP A 300 26.55 8.91 -21.47
C ASP A 300 26.15 9.60 -20.14
N TRP A 301 24.87 9.58 -19.78
CA TRP A 301 24.42 10.20 -18.54
C TRP A 301 24.94 9.47 -17.32
N SER A 302 25.45 10.26 -16.37
CA SER A 302 25.80 9.78 -15.04
C SER A 302 24.53 9.40 -14.26
N PRO A 303 24.63 8.54 -13.24
CA PRO A 303 23.45 8.21 -12.44
C PRO A 303 22.86 9.43 -11.72
N ALA A 304 23.69 10.43 -11.37
CA ALA A 304 23.23 11.69 -10.81
C ALA A 304 22.38 12.50 -11.82
N ALA A 305 22.76 12.51 -13.11
CA ALA A 305 21.98 13.15 -14.16
C ALA A 305 20.62 12.45 -14.36
N ILE A 306 20.60 11.11 -14.38
CA ILE A 306 19.37 10.31 -14.46
C ILE A 306 18.47 10.59 -13.24
N LYS A 307 19.04 10.57 -12.02
CA LYS A 307 18.32 10.90 -10.79
C LYS A 307 17.70 12.29 -10.86
N LEU A 308 18.44 13.28 -11.37
CA LEU A 308 17.95 14.64 -11.51
C LEU A 308 16.80 14.75 -12.53
N ALA A 309 16.92 14.07 -13.68
CA ALA A 309 15.89 14.03 -14.71
C ALA A 309 14.57 13.46 -14.16
N ILE A 310 14.64 12.32 -13.46
CA ILE A 310 13.49 11.68 -12.82
C ILE A 310 12.80 12.62 -11.81
N ARG A 311 13.57 13.29 -10.96
CA ARG A 311 13.00 14.20 -9.93
C ARG A 311 12.35 15.45 -10.52
N ARG A 312 12.92 16.01 -11.58
CA ARG A 312 12.43 17.26 -12.17
C ARG A 312 11.08 17.10 -12.88
N GLU A 313 10.89 15.99 -13.60
CA GLU A 313 9.67 15.78 -14.39
C GLU A 313 8.40 15.65 -13.51
N LEU A 314 8.52 15.09 -12.30
CA LEU A 314 7.38 14.91 -11.39
C LEU A 314 6.94 16.20 -10.69
N LEU A 315 7.85 17.16 -10.50
CA LEU A 315 7.55 18.48 -9.93
C LEU A 315 6.66 19.32 -10.86
N LEU A 316 6.79 19.15 -12.18
CA LEU A 316 5.99 19.90 -13.16
C LEU A 316 4.54 19.41 -13.24
N ARG A 317 4.29 18.11 -13.10
CA ARG A 317 2.93 17.53 -13.18
C ARG A 317 2.11 17.77 -11.92
N THR A 318 2.71 17.75 -10.73
CA THR A 318 1.97 18.04 -9.49
C THR A 318 1.43 19.48 -9.49
N HIS A 319 2.21 20.48 -9.93
CA HIS A 319 1.70 21.85 -10.12
C HIS A 319 0.54 21.96 -11.13
N ALA A 320 0.57 21.19 -12.23
CA ALA A 320 -0.52 21.17 -13.22
C ALA A 320 -1.81 20.49 -12.69
N SER A 321 -1.68 19.42 -11.90
CA SER A 321 -2.83 18.73 -11.30
C SER A 321 -3.50 19.57 -10.20
N TYR A 322 -2.73 20.31 -9.41
CA TYR A 322 -3.27 21.20 -8.36
C TYR A 322 -4.01 22.41 -8.94
N THR A 323 -3.55 22.96 -10.07
CA THR A 323 -4.20 24.11 -10.73
C THR A 323 -5.56 23.73 -11.32
N HIS A 324 -5.67 22.57 -11.98
CA HIS A 324 -6.95 22.08 -12.49
C HIS A 324 -7.97 21.72 -11.38
N ALA A 325 -7.52 21.16 -10.26
CA ALA A 325 -8.40 20.82 -9.13
C ALA A 325 -8.90 22.05 -8.35
N TRP A 326 -8.19 23.17 -8.43
CA TRP A 326 -8.59 24.45 -7.83
C TRP A 326 -9.59 25.21 -8.71
N GLU A 327 -9.34 25.29 -10.02
CA GLU A 327 -10.25 25.97 -10.97
C GLU A 327 -11.63 25.29 -11.07
N GLY A 328 -11.71 23.98 -10.82
CA GLY A 328 -12.97 23.24 -10.76
C GLY A 328 -13.86 23.55 -9.56
N ARG A 329 -13.34 24.17 -8.48
CA ARG A 329 -14.11 24.55 -7.29
C ARG A 329 -14.66 25.97 -7.31
N GLU A 330 -14.16 26.83 -8.17
CA GLU A 330 -14.70 28.20 -8.33
C GLU A 330 -15.83 28.28 -9.36
N ARG A 331 -16.23 27.16 -9.98
CA ARG A 331 -17.30 27.10 -10.99
C ARG A 331 -18.47 26.15 -10.65
N SER A 332 -18.73 25.91 -9.37
CA SER A 332 -19.96 25.23 -8.91
C SER A 332 -20.69 26.06 -7.87
#